data_AF-A0A2J5I587-F1
#
_entry.id   AF-A0A2J5I587-F1
#
_cell.length_a   1.000
_cell.length_b   1.000
_cell.length_c   1.000
_cell.angle_alpha   90.00
_cell.angle_beta   90.00
_cell.angle_gamma   90.00
#
_symmetry.space_group_name_H-M   'P 1'
#
loop_
_entity.id
_entity.type
_entity.pdbx_description
1 polymer ?
#
loop_
_entity_poly.entity_id
_entity_poly.type
_entity_poly.pdbx_seq_one_letter_code
_entity_poly.pdbx_strand_id
1 'polypeptide(L)'
;MTSQPSFQIISSLRYDPALPHVAREGANSSSDLFQTPYYLLPYHRERLLHAARCFQWTKAAEFLQQDLGSFVQFLDSFIADKSKPWRLRIVVDRSGTSTVDVHPTAAIDPLSLLIPLPSTSPSTVWHVYVDRESTDPSVFTTHKTTAREVYSAARLRAGIMSPQETAEVLLVNPKGEVMEGSITTVYFRRRQPCDGPAWITPPLSCGGNAGTTRRMKFFENVFTYDYSFPAVSLAYFLRYPNPYSRHVLTTDVIDRFVDPSTQRLHTIRLHLKKSKVPSGILKLLPKGIGGADKSGQSYILETTVVDAKEGWMRTESRNMEWTGILSVVERQVYQRLPVEGALDRLEGLALDSKKSEQTTVQTTVTFRSRLGQGKLLPSLRKTDRVDHAVDEEDAPPKGFFSSLSTAGLQRTIELIGVSRTRDAILKSKQGMNVVLERLRNGGIVEVLEGMRQDREAVDGPWKRVWLRGNNNDLGSGDDDRH
;
A
#
# COMPACT_ATOMS: atom_id res chain seq x y z
N MET A 1 -13.18 -5.68 41.44
CA MET A 1 -12.25 -5.10 40.47
C MET A 1 -11.19 -6.14 40.14
N THR A 2 -11.40 -6.95 39.11
CA THR A 2 -10.40 -7.91 38.64
C THR A 2 -9.21 -7.14 38.10
N SER A 3 -8.04 -7.28 38.74
CA SER A 3 -6.80 -6.63 38.29
C SER A 3 -6.52 -7.06 36.85
N GLN A 4 -6.63 -6.15 35.89
CA GLN A 4 -6.16 -6.44 34.54
C GLN A 4 -4.68 -6.84 34.62
N PRO A 5 -4.27 -7.94 33.96
CA PRO A 5 -2.87 -8.36 33.98
C PRO A 5 -1.99 -7.22 33.48
N SER A 6 -0.90 -6.95 34.19
CA SER A 6 0.07 -5.93 33.78
C SER A 6 0.77 -6.41 32.50
N PHE A 7 0.52 -5.74 31.39
CA PHE A 7 1.20 -6.00 30.12
C PHE A 7 1.80 -4.72 29.55
N GLN A 8 2.68 -4.89 28.57
CA GLN A 8 3.36 -3.81 27.86
C GLN A 8 3.15 -4.00 26.36
N ILE A 9 3.12 -2.90 25.61
CA ILE A 9 3.14 -2.93 24.14
C ILE A 9 4.60 -2.98 23.67
N ILE A 10 4.87 -3.77 22.63
CA ILE A 10 6.24 -4.03 22.19
C ILE A 10 6.42 -3.84 20.69
N SER A 11 7.63 -3.46 20.30
CA SER A 11 8.05 -3.36 18.91
C SER A 11 9.51 -3.75 18.79
N SER A 12 9.84 -4.62 17.83
CA SER A 12 11.22 -5.06 17.61
C SER A 12 11.67 -4.65 16.23
N LEU A 13 12.81 -3.97 16.14
CA LEU A 13 13.37 -3.44 14.91
C LEU A 13 14.89 -3.58 14.87
N ARG A 14 15.46 -3.40 13.68
CA ARG A 14 16.91 -3.40 13.48
C ARG A 14 17.40 -1.97 13.34
N TYR A 15 18.44 -1.64 14.10
CA TYR A 15 19.34 -0.55 13.77
C TYR A 15 20.45 -1.07 12.87
N ASP A 16 20.73 -0.37 11.79
CA ASP A 16 21.82 -0.69 10.90
C ASP A 16 22.33 0.61 10.23
N PRO A 17 23.60 0.98 10.44
CA PRO A 17 24.15 2.23 9.91
C PRO A 17 24.22 2.24 8.37
N ALA A 18 24.11 1.08 7.71
CA ALA A 18 24.07 1.00 6.25
C ALA A 18 22.69 1.34 5.67
N LEU A 19 21.60 1.33 6.46
CA LEU A 19 20.24 1.58 5.96
C LEU A 19 20.06 2.94 5.25
N PRO A 20 20.62 4.07 5.75
CA PRO A 20 20.53 5.34 5.06
C PRO A 20 21.30 5.37 3.74
N HIS A 21 22.36 4.57 3.61
CA HIS A 21 23.12 4.45 2.35
C HIS A 21 22.32 3.69 1.29
N VAL A 22 21.60 2.64 1.69
CA VAL A 22 20.63 1.93 0.83
C VAL A 22 19.54 2.88 0.32
N ALA A 23 19.15 3.88 1.12
CA ALA A 23 18.19 4.92 0.72
C ALA A 23 18.76 5.95 -0.28
N ARG A 24 20.07 6.23 -0.21
CA ARG A 24 20.77 7.24 -1.01
C ARG A 24 21.18 6.71 -2.39
N GLU A 25 21.57 5.45 -2.47
CA GLU A 25 21.94 4.78 -3.74
C GLU A 25 20.70 4.47 -4.60
N GLY A 26 19.52 4.33 -3.99
CA GLY A 26 18.23 4.31 -4.67
C GLY A 26 17.71 5.72 -4.97
N ALA A 27 18.05 6.28 -6.14
CA ALA A 27 17.79 7.66 -6.56
C ALA A 27 16.45 8.32 -6.10
N ASN A 28 16.57 9.39 -5.30
CA ASN A 28 15.71 10.59 -5.20
C ASN A 28 14.19 10.46 -5.47
N SER A 29 13.40 10.22 -4.42
CA SER A 29 12.44 11.19 -3.83
C SER A 29 11.51 10.49 -2.83
N SER A 30 11.43 11.06 -1.62
CA SER A 30 10.58 10.71 -0.46
C SER A 30 10.64 9.26 0.04
N SER A 31 11.57 8.96 0.95
CA SER A 31 11.54 7.73 1.74
C SER A 31 11.94 8.01 3.19
N ASP A 32 11.04 8.64 3.95
CA ASP A 32 11.09 8.74 5.42
C ASP A 32 11.31 7.36 6.09
N LEU A 33 11.08 6.27 5.36
CA LEU A 33 11.21 4.88 5.80
C LEU A 33 12.66 4.41 6.02
N PHE A 34 13.65 5.04 5.37
CA PHE A 34 15.09 4.74 5.51
C PHE A 34 15.96 5.98 5.70
N GLN A 35 15.35 7.15 5.97
CA GLN A 35 16.10 8.36 6.36
C GLN A 35 16.85 8.18 7.68
N THR A 36 16.42 7.22 8.49
CA THR A 36 17.04 6.87 9.76
C THR A 36 17.75 5.52 9.64
N PRO A 37 18.80 5.26 10.44
CA PRO A 37 19.43 3.96 10.54
C PRO A 37 18.54 2.89 11.21
N TYR A 38 17.24 3.16 11.40
CA TYR A 38 16.27 2.27 12.00
C TYR A 38 15.31 1.73 10.96
N TYR A 39 15.30 0.41 10.80
CA TYR A 39 14.45 -0.29 9.84
C TYR A 39 12.96 -0.02 10.10
N LEU A 40 12.27 0.59 9.13
CA LEU A 40 10.82 0.88 9.14
C LEU A 40 10.34 1.70 10.35
N LEU A 41 11.20 2.56 10.91
CA LEU A 41 10.93 3.29 12.16
C LEU A 41 9.56 4.00 12.21
N PRO A 42 9.09 4.71 11.17
CA PRO A 42 7.76 5.33 11.20
C PRO A 42 6.63 4.34 11.46
N TYR A 43 6.71 3.13 10.87
CA TYR A 43 5.71 2.09 11.08
C TYR A 43 5.82 1.46 12.47
N HIS A 44 7.03 1.33 13.02
CA HIS A 44 7.23 0.84 14.38
C HIS A 44 6.65 1.81 15.42
N ARG A 45 6.87 3.12 15.26
CA ARG A 45 6.26 4.15 16.10
C ARG A 45 4.74 4.15 15.98
N GLU A 46 4.22 4.12 14.76
CA GLU A 46 2.78 4.13 14.51
C GLU A 46 2.08 2.87 15.05
N ARG A 47 2.73 1.71 14.95
CA ARG A 47 2.26 0.45 15.56
C ARG A 47 2.11 0.57 17.07
N LEU A 48 3.13 1.12 17.75
CA LEU A 48 3.08 1.37 19.19
C LEU A 48 1.98 2.37 19.54
N LEU A 49 1.88 3.47 18.78
CA LEU A 49 0.88 4.51 19.00
C LEU A 49 -0.55 3.97 18.82
N HIS A 50 -0.79 3.16 17.79
CA HIS A 50 -2.09 2.51 17.58
C HIS A 50 -2.45 1.58 18.73
N ALA A 51 -1.49 0.79 19.23
CA ALA A 51 -1.72 -0.06 20.39
C ALA A 51 -2.05 0.78 21.63
N ALA A 52 -1.26 1.82 21.93
CA ALA A 52 -1.51 2.73 23.05
C ALA A 52 -2.90 3.37 22.98
N ARG A 53 -3.34 3.82 21.80
CA ARG A 53 -4.70 4.37 21.59
C ARG A 53 -5.79 3.32 21.77
N CYS A 54 -5.59 2.11 21.23
CA CYS A 54 -6.54 1.01 21.37
C CYS A 54 -6.76 0.61 22.84
N PHE A 55 -5.69 0.59 23.64
CA PHE A 55 -5.74 0.32 25.08
C PHE A 55 -6.03 1.57 25.94
N GLN A 56 -6.30 2.73 25.32
CA GLN A 56 -6.58 4.00 26.01
C GLN A 56 -5.45 4.48 26.96
N TRP A 57 -4.19 4.20 26.61
CA TRP A 57 -3.02 4.62 27.37
C TRP A 57 -2.57 6.03 26.95
N THR A 58 -3.25 7.06 27.47
CA THR A 58 -3.05 8.46 27.06
C THR A 58 -1.59 8.92 27.18
N LYS A 59 -0.93 8.65 28.31
CA LYS A 59 0.48 9.03 28.53
C LYS A 59 1.44 8.36 27.55
N ALA A 60 1.23 7.07 27.27
CA ALA A 60 2.01 6.35 26.26
C ALA A 60 1.77 6.90 24.85
N ALA A 61 0.51 7.25 24.53
CA ALA A 61 0.16 7.85 23.26
C ALA A 61 0.78 9.25 23.07
N GLU A 62 0.88 10.07 24.12
CA GLU A 62 1.56 11.37 24.11
C GLU A 62 3.05 11.20 23.83
N PHE A 63 3.73 10.31 24.56
CA PHE A 63 5.15 9.98 24.32
C PHE A 63 5.39 9.52 22.86
N LEU A 64 4.53 8.67 22.32
CA LEU A 64 4.67 8.12 20.97
C LEU A 64 4.24 9.08 19.85
N GLN A 65 3.60 10.21 20.18
CA GLN A 65 3.19 11.26 19.25
C GLN A 65 4.29 12.28 18.97
N GLN A 66 5.41 12.24 19.71
CA GLN A 66 6.57 13.08 19.44
C GLN A 66 7.08 12.91 17.99
N ASP A 67 7.75 13.94 17.49
CA ASP A 67 8.31 13.91 16.15
C ASP A 67 9.34 12.77 15.99
N LEU A 68 9.61 12.39 14.74
CA LEU A 68 10.45 11.22 14.46
C LEU A 68 11.91 11.47 14.86
N GLY A 69 12.39 12.72 14.83
CA GLY A 69 13.74 13.09 15.23
C GLY A 69 13.97 12.92 16.72
N SER A 70 13.04 13.40 17.55
CA SER A 70 13.05 13.18 19.01
C SER A 70 13.02 11.69 19.35
N PHE A 71 12.22 10.90 18.63
CA PHE A 71 12.18 9.45 18.82
C PHE A 71 13.49 8.75 18.43
N VAL A 72 14.16 9.21 17.36
CA VAL A 72 15.50 8.74 16.98
C VAL A 72 16.53 9.05 18.08
N GLN A 73 16.54 10.27 18.61
CA GLN A 73 17.44 10.67 19.69
C GLN A 73 17.24 9.82 20.94
N PHE A 74 15.98 9.53 21.29
CA PHE A 74 15.64 8.62 22.37
C PHE A 74 16.25 7.22 22.15
N LEU A 75 16.03 6.60 20.98
CA LEU A 75 16.56 5.27 20.68
C LEU A 75 18.10 5.24 20.61
N ASP A 76 18.70 6.30 20.09
CA ASP A 76 20.14 6.48 19.96
C ASP A 76 20.85 6.45 21.32
N SER A 77 20.17 6.89 22.39
CA SER A 77 20.74 6.89 23.75
C SER A 77 21.02 5.49 24.31
N PHE A 78 20.40 4.45 23.75
CA PHE A 78 20.57 3.05 24.17
C PHE A 78 21.62 2.28 23.35
N ILE A 79 22.16 2.87 22.28
CA ILE A 79 23.13 2.21 21.40
C ILE A 79 24.54 2.64 21.76
N ALA A 80 25.35 1.70 22.23
CA ALA A 80 26.74 1.97 22.62
C ALA A 80 27.66 2.26 21.43
N ASP A 81 27.53 1.51 20.33
CA ASP A 81 28.38 1.63 19.14
C ASP A 81 27.54 1.72 17.87
N LYS A 82 27.33 2.96 17.39
CA LYS A 82 26.54 3.28 16.19
C LYS A 82 27.18 2.82 14.88
N SER A 83 28.42 2.33 14.89
CA SER A 83 29.07 1.77 13.69
C SER A 83 28.63 0.33 13.37
N LYS A 84 27.91 -0.32 14.29
CA LYS A 84 27.50 -1.73 14.19
C LYS A 84 25.98 -1.88 14.13
N PRO A 85 25.48 -3.00 13.57
CA PRO A 85 24.07 -3.29 13.58
C PRO A 85 23.60 -3.82 14.94
N TRP A 86 22.39 -3.41 15.34
CA TRP A 86 21.76 -3.79 16.61
C TRP A 86 20.31 -4.21 16.42
N ARG A 87 19.83 -5.14 17.25
CA ARG A 87 18.41 -5.44 17.42
C ARG A 87 17.90 -4.66 18.62
N LEU A 88 16.86 -3.86 18.41
CA LEU A 88 16.20 -3.11 19.45
C LEU A 88 14.83 -3.74 19.73
N ARG A 89 14.50 -3.88 21.01
CA ARG A 89 13.15 -4.22 21.49
C ARG A 89 12.66 -3.06 22.34
N ILE A 90 11.78 -2.26 21.73
CA ILE A 90 11.11 -1.13 22.38
C ILE A 90 9.93 -1.68 23.16
N VAL A 91 9.84 -1.31 24.43
CA VAL A 91 8.81 -1.73 25.36
C VAL A 91 8.20 -0.49 25.98
N VAL A 92 6.88 -0.34 25.90
CA VAL A 92 6.16 0.80 26.48
C VAL A 92 5.07 0.29 27.39
N ASP A 93 4.97 0.85 28.59
CA ASP A 93 3.93 0.52 29.56
C ASP A 93 2.75 1.51 29.54
N ARG A 94 1.73 1.24 30.36
CA ARG A 94 0.53 2.07 30.50
C ARG A 94 0.80 3.50 31.01
N SER A 95 1.90 3.71 31.71
CA SER A 95 2.27 5.00 32.28
C SER A 95 3.02 5.89 31.28
N GLY A 96 3.42 5.31 30.14
CA GLY A 96 4.25 5.97 29.12
C GLY A 96 5.75 5.79 29.36
N THR A 97 6.15 5.03 30.38
CA THR A 97 7.55 4.66 30.55
C THR A 97 7.96 3.72 29.42
N SER A 98 9.05 4.10 28.74
CA SER A 98 9.59 3.37 27.61
C SER A 98 10.99 2.89 27.93
N THR A 99 11.22 1.59 27.78
CA THR A 99 12.55 0.97 27.87
C THR A 99 12.92 0.34 26.52
N VAL A 100 14.21 0.21 26.27
CA VAL A 100 14.73 -0.35 25.02
C VAL A 100 15.79 -1.40 25.35
N ASP A 101 15.48 -2.67 25.08
CA ASP A 101 16.48 -3.73 25.16
C ASP A 101 17.28 -3.73 23.86
N VAL A 102 18.61 -3.66 23.96
CA VAL A 102 19.50 -3.58 22.81
C VAL A 102 20.43 -4.78 22.80
N HIS A 103 20.44 -5.51 21.69
CA HIS A 103 21.25 -6.72 21.52
C HIS A 103 22.07 -6.64 20.23
N PRO A 104 23.35 -7.03 20.24
CA PRO A 104 24.13 -7.17 19.01
C PRO A 104 23.43 -8.10 18.02
N THR A 105 23.54 -7.82 16.73
CA THR A 105 23.01 -8.68 15.68
C THR A 105 24.02 -8.81 14.54
N ALA A 106 23.92 -9.87 13.74
CA ALA A 106 24.83 -10.08 12.62
C ALA A 106 24.70 -8.96 11.58
N ALA A 107 25.83 -8.60 10.96
CA ALA A 107 25.82 -7.83 9.73
C ALA A 107 25.15 -8.66 8.64
N ILE A 108 24.13 -8.09 7.99
CA ILE A 108 23.44 -8.68 6.85
C ILE A 108 23.33 -7.60 5.80
N ASP A 109 23.21 -7.99 4.54
CA ASP A 109 22.81 -7.05 3.49
C ASP A 109 21.43 -6.45 3.87
N PRO A 110 21.31 -5.13 4.11
CA PRO A 110 20.04 -4.52 4.53
C PRO A 110 18.91 -4.74 3.52
N LEU A 111 19.25 -5.03 2.26
CA LEU A 111 18.29 -5.42 1.22
C LEU A 111 17.59 -6.75 1.51
N SER A 112 18.19 -7.62 2.33
CA SER A 112 17.61 -8.89 2.79
C SER A 112 16.48 -8.68 3.81
N LEU A 113 16.40 -7.51 4.44
CA LEU A 113 15.32 -7.17 5.38
C LEU A 113 14.00 -6.88 4.65
N LEU A 114 14.03 -6.65 3.34
CA LEU A 114 12.92 -6.02 2.62
C LEU A 114 11.97 -6.99 1.94
N ILE A 115 12.25 -8.30 1.87
CA ILE A 115 11.35 -9.43 1.48
C ILE A 115 12.18 -10.72 1.26
N PRO A 116 11.61 -11.93 1.45
CA PRO A 116 12.23 -13.17 0.99
C PRO A 116 12.43 -13.19 -0.54
N LEU A 117 13.71 -13.20 -0.95
CA LEU A 117 14.12 -13.36 -2.35
C LEU A 117 13.78 -14.78 -2.85
N PRO A 118 13.36 -14.94 -4.11
CA PRO A 118 13.13 -16.26 -4.70
C PRO A 118 14.41 -17.08 -4.98
N SER A 119 15.60 -16.50 -4.81
CA SER A 119 16.86 -17.06 -5.30
C SER A 119 17.86 -17.47 -4.21
N THR A 120 17.56 -17.29 -2.93
CA THR A 120 18.38 -17.85 -1.87
C THR A 120 17.83 -19.22 -1.51
N SER A 121 18.54 -20.29 -1.87
CA SER A 121 18.36 -21.60 -1.25
C SER A 121 18.39 -21.39 0.27
N PRO A 122 17.29 -21.65 0.99
CA PRO A 122 17.26 -21.43 2.43
C PRO A 122 18.35 -22.31 3.05
N SER A 123 19.32 -21.70 3.74
CA SER A 123 20.38 -22.41 4.45
C SER A 123 19.84 -23.25 5.61
N THR A 124 18.59 -23.01 6.02
CA THR A 124 17.97 -23.59 7.21
C THR A 124 16.51 -23.91 6.93
N VAL A 125 16.17 -25.19 7.04
CA VAL A 125 14.79 -25.68 6.92
C VAL A 125 14.10 -25.47 8.26
N TRP A 126 12.89 -24.89 8.22
CA TRP A 126 12.05 -24.71 9.40
C TRP A 126 10.94 -25.77 9.43
N HIS A 127 10.69 -26.36 10.59
CA HIS A 127 9.51 -27.19 10.82
C HIS A 127 8.32 -26.28 11.17
N VAL A 128 7.28 -26.31 10.33
CA VAL A 128 6.11 -25.46 10.52
C VAL A 128 4.89 -26.32 10.84
N TYR A 129 4.32 -26.11 12.02
CA TYR A 129 3.11 -26.78 12.50
C TYR A 129 1.91 -25.86 12.33
N VAL A 130 0.71 -26.43 12.22
CA VAL A 130 -0.55 -25.69 12.37
C VAL A 130 -1.08 -25.99 13.76
N ASP A 131 -1.45 -24.95 14.50
CA ASP A 131 -2.03 -25.12 15.83
C ASP A 131 -3.33 -25.95 15.75
N ARG A 132 -3.50 -26.85 16.71
CA ARG A 132 -4.68 -27.72 16.79
C ARG A 132 -5.87 -27.03 17.45
N GLU A 133 -5.63 -25.96 18.20
CA GLU A 133 -6.67 -25.14 18.79
C GLU A 133 -6.81 -23.82 18.04
N SER A 134 -8.05 -23.38 17.84
CA SER A 134 -8.33 -22.07 17.27
C SER A 134 -8.06 -20.97 18.28
N THR A 135 -7.51 -19.85 17.81
CA THR A 135 -7.34 -18.62 18.59
C THR A 135 -8.40 -17.60 18.18
N ASP A 136 -9.17 -17.12 19.14
CA ASP A 136 -10.12 -16.03 18.89
C ASP A 136 -9.38 -14.71 18.61
N PRO A 137 -9.66 -14.04 17.48
CA PRO A 137 -9.14 -12.72 17.20
C PRO A 137 -9.45 -11.73 18.32
N SER A 138 -8.45 -10.98 18.76
CA SER A 138 -8.60 -9.97 19.80
C SER A 138 -7.63 -8.80 19.60
N VAL A 139 -7.74 -7.79 20.48
CA VAL A 139 -6.77 -6.71 20.57
C VAL A 139 -5.35 -7.22 20.87
N PHE A 140 -5.22 -8.35 21.57
CA PHE A 140 -3.94 -8.96 21.92
C PHE A 140 -3.32 -9.79 20.79
N THR A 141 -4.11 -10.23 19.81
CA THR A 141 -3.58 -10.82 18.57
C THR A 141 -3.23 -9.73 17.55
N THR A 142 -4.01 -8.65 17.51
CA THR A 142 -3.79 -7.51 16.61
C THR A 142 -2.51 -6.73 16.96
N HIS A 143 -2.30 -6.42 18.23
CA HIS A 143 -1.16 -5.64 18.71
C HIS A 143 -0.07 -6.52 19.33
N LYS A 144 1.21 -6.16 19.12
CA LYS A 144 2.29 -6.89 19.82
C LYS A 144 2.29 -6.43 21.27
N THR A 145 2.12 -7.37 22.17
CA THR A 145 2.21 -7.15 23.60
C THR A 145 3.10 -8.19 24.26
N THR A 146 3.39 -8.00 25.55
CA THR A 146 3.96 -9.03 26.41
C THR A 146 2.93 -10.08 26.85
N ALA A 147 1.63 -9.79 26.72
CA ALA A 147 0.56 -10.77 26.92
C ALA A 147 0.56 -11.76 25.75
N ARG A 148 1.28 -12.88 25.92
CA ARG A 148 1.50 -13.87 24.86
C ARG A 148 1.00 -15.27 25.21
N GLU A 149 0.12 -15.41 26.19
CA GLU A 149 -0.37 -16.72 26.68
C GLU A 149 -0.90 -17.61 25.54
N VAL A 150 -1.75 -17.07 24.66
CA VAL A 150 -2.28 -17.82 23.49
C VAL A 150 -1.17 -18.31 22.56
N TYR A 151 -0.13 -17.50 22.35
CA TYR A 151 1.01 -17.85 21.49
C TYR A 151 1.93 -18.87 22.17
N SER A 152 2.17 -18.72 23.47
CA SER A 152 2.97 -19.67 24.26
C SER A 152 2.29 -21.02 24.36
N ALA A 153 0.96 -21.05 24.54
CA ALA A 153 0.16 -22.27 24.55
C ALA A 153 0.21 -22.99 23.19
N ALA A 154 0.09 -22.25 22.08
CA ALA A 154 0.23 -22.80 20.72
C ALA A 154 1.61 -23.47 20.52
N ARG A 155 2.69 -22.83 20.99
CA ARG A 155 4.04 -23.40 20.93
C ARG A 155 4.18 -24.66 21.77
N LEU A 156 3.66 -24.65 23.00
CA LEU A 156 3.65 -25.79 23.90
C LEU A 156 2.92 -26.99 23.28
N ARG A 157 1.73 -26.79 22.70
CA ARG A 157 0.97 -27.83 21.98
C ARG A 157 1.70 -28.39 20.77
N ALA A 158 2.47 -27.55 20.08
CA ALA A 158 3.31 -27.95 18.95
C ALA A 158 4.64 -28.60 19.38
N GLY A 159 4.91 -28.73 20.68
CA GLY A 159 6.15 -29.31 21.20
C GLY A 159 7.37 -28.39 21.08
N ILE A 160 7.16 -27.09 20.87
CA ILE A 160 8.24 -26.11 20.70
C ILE A 160 8.52 -25.43 22.05
N MET A 161 9.67 -25.74 22.66
CA MET A 161 10.01 -25.32 24.03
C MET A 161 10.85 -24.04 24.06
N SER A 162 11.59 -23.77 23.00
CA SER A 162 12.55 -22.66 22.92
C SER A 162 12.28 -21.76 21.71
N PRO A 163 12.42 -20.43 21.84
CA PRO A 163 12.39 -19.49 20.72
C PRO A 163 13.54 -19.64 19.71
N GLN A 164 14.61 -20.36 20.07
CA GLN A 164 15.78 -20.60 19.23
C GLN A 164 15.61 -21.83 18.31
N GLU A 165 14.63 -22.69 18.59
CA GLU A 165 14.32 -23.82 17.72
C GLU A 165 13.95 -23.35 16.31
N THR A 166 14.41 -24.08 15.30
CA THR A 166 14.02 -23.89 13.89
C THR A 166 12.64 -24.50 13.64
N ALA A 167 11.70 -24.16 14.52
CA ALA A 167 10.33 -24.62 14.52
C ALA A 167 9.38 -23.44 14.80
N GLU A 168 8.25 -23.45 14.10
CA GLU A 168 7.22 -22.44 14.23
C GLU A 168 5.83 -23.08 14.20
N VAL A 169 4.87 -22.44 14.86
CA VAL A 169 3.47 -22.84 14.85
C VAL A 169 2.62 -21.70 14.30
N LEU A 170 1.74 -22.04 13.36
CA LEU A 170 0.78 -21.15 12.75
C LEU A 170 -0.49 -21.12 13.58
N LEU A 171 -0.90 -19.93 14.01
CA LEU A 171 -2.17 -19.73 14.69
C LEU A 171 -3.29 -19.67 13.63
N VAL A 172 -4.41 -20.32 13.94
CA VAL A 172 -5.61 -20.35 13.10
C VAL A 172 -6.79 -19.79 13.86
N ASN A 173 -7.66 -19.06 13.17
CA ASN A 173 -8.89 -18.54 13.78
C ASN A 173 -9.99 -19.63 13.81
N PRO A 174 -11.15 -19.39 14.44
CA PRO A 174 -12.25 -20.37 14.47
C PRO A 174 -12.83 -20.75 13.10
N LYS A 175 -12.54 -19.96 12.05
CA LYS A 175 -12.93 -20.25 10.66
C LYS A 175 -11.92 -21.17 9.95
N GLY A 176 -10.85 -21.58 10.63
CA GLY A 176 -9.76 -22.36 10.05
C GLY A 176 -8.81 -21.56 9.17
N GLU A 177 -8.86 -20.22 9.23
CA GLU A 177 -7.97 -19.36 8.45
C GLU A 177 -6.68 -19.08 9.23
N VAL A 178 -5.53 -19.11 8.54
CA VAL A 178 -4.24 -18.77 9.16
C VAL A 178 -4.21 -17.29 9.53
N MET A 179 -3.81 -16.99 10.77
CA MET A 179 -3.66 -15.64 11.30
C MET A 179 -2.22 -15.12 11.13
N GLU A 180 -1.27 -15.78 11.81
CA GLU A 180 0.15 -15.45 11.87
C GLU A 180 0.96 -16.63 12.44
N GLY A 181 2.29 -16.50 12.54
CA GLY A 181 3.13 -17.43 13.29
C GLY A 181 3.29 -17.00 14.75
N SER A 182 3.69 -17.92 15.63
CA SER A 182 3.80 -17.61 17.07
C SER A 182 4.86 -16.56 17.42
N ILE A 183 5.92 -16.44 16.62
CA ILE A 183 6.93 -15.37 16.74
C ILE A 183 7.26 -14.71 15.39
N THR A 184 6.73 -15.23 14.28
CA THR A 184 7.00 -14.80 12.91
C THR A 184 5.78 -14.24 12.18
N THR A 185 6.05 -13.45 11.14
CA THR A 185 5.05 -13.05 10.15
C THR A 185 5.06 -14.02 8.98
N VAL A 186 3.89 -14.54 8.60
CA VAL A 186 3.76 -15.53 7.52
C VAL A 186 3.60 -14.89 6.15
N TYR A 187 4.29 -15.44 5.15
CA TYR A 187 4.09 -15.13 3.75
C TYR A 187 4.03 -16.43 2.94
N PHE A 188 2.97 -16.62 2.17
CA PHE A 188 2.74 -17.78 1.32
C PHE A 188 3.10 -17.46 -0.13
N ARG A 189 3.88 -18.33 -0.79
CA ARG A 189 4.16 -18.24 -2.23
C ARG A 189 3.02 -18.89 -3.01
N ARG A 190 2.42 -18.17 -3.95
CA ARG A 190 1.43 -18.75 -4.88
C ARG A 190 2.12 -19.70 -5.86
N ARG A 191 1.53 -20.89 -6.07
CA ARG A 191 2.04 -21.91 -7.01
C ARG A 191 1.96 -21.46 -8.47
N GLN A 192 0.88 -20.77 -8.84
CA GLN A 192 0.68 -20.21 -10.19
C GLN A 192 0.18 -18.76 -10.07
N PRO A 193 1.03 -17.76 -10.30
CA PRO A 193 0.64 -16.36 -10.25
C PRO A 193 0.03 -15.94 -11.58
N CYS A 194 -1.16 -16.45 -11.93
CA CYS A 194 -1.81 -16.11 -13.20
C CYS A 194 -2.28 -14.65 -13.24
N ASP A 195 -2.82 -14.10 -12.14
CA ASP A 195 -3.35 -12.72 -12.08
C ASP A 195 -3.18 -12.02 -10.70
N GLY A 196 -2.17 -12.41 -9.92
CA GLY A 196 -2.01 -11.92 -8.55
C GLY A 196 -0.58 -11.96 -8.00
N PRO A 197 -0.35 -11.39 -6.79
CA PRO A 197 0.96 -11.30 -6.19
C PRO A 197 1.58 -12.69 -5.93
N ALA A 198 2.87 -12.83 -6.21
CA ALA A 198 3.60 -14.10 -6.04
C ALA A 198 3.71 -14.53 -4.57
N TRP A 199 3.73 -13.56 -3.65
CA TRP A 199 3.67 -13.77 -2.22
C TRP A 199 2.40 -13.11 -1.68
N ILE A 200 1.70 -13.79 -0.77
CA ILE A 200 0.55 -13.26 -0.04
C ILE A 200 0.77 -13.43 1.46
N THR A 201 0.17 -12.58 2.27
CA THR A 201 0.01 -12.79 3.72
C THR A 201 -1.49 -12.90 3.98
N PRO A 202 -1.94 -13.57 5.04
CA PRO A 202 -3.34 -13.49 5.46
C PRO A 202 -3.80 -12.03 5.62
N PRO A 203 -5.07 -11.70 5.41
CA PRO A 203 -5.60 -10.36 5.69
C PRO A 203 -5.66 -10.06 7.19
N LEU A 204 -5.78 -8.79 7.57
CA LEU A 204 -5.95 -8.43 9.00
C LEU A 204 -7.29 -8.92 9.56
N SER A 205 -8.30 -9.09 8.70
CA SER A 205 -9.61 -9.66 9.08
C SER A 205 -9.53 -11.08 9.64
N CYS A 206 -8.47 -11.84 9.34
CA CYS A 206 -8.25 -13.14 9.98
C CYS A 206 -7.89 -13.02 11.47
N GLY A 207 -7.51 -11.82 11.96
CA GLY A 207 -7.23 -11.54 13.36
C GLY A 207 -5.75 -11.57 13.76
N GLY A 208 -4.85 -11.77 12.80
CA GLY A 208 -3.40 -11.79 13.05
C GLY A 208 -2.79 -10.39 13.18
N ASN A 209 -1.60 -10.34 13.75
CA ASN A 209 -0.89 -9.12 14.10
C ASN A 209 -0.69 -8.12 12.95
N ALA A 210 -1.00 -6.84 13.21
CA ALA A 210 -0.74 -5.73 12.29
C ALA A 210 0.76 -5.38 12.18
N GLY A 211 1.55 -6.31 11.62
CA GLY A 211 3.00 -6.23 11.51
C GLY A 211 3.49 -5.10 10.58
N THR A 212 4.64 -4.50 10.91
CA THR A 212 5.23 -3.39 10.15
C THR A 212 5.62 -3.80 8.73
N THR A 213 6.14 -5.01 8.55
CA THR A 213 6.49 -5.57 7.24
C THR A 213 5.27 -5.93 6.39
N ARG A 214 4.15 -6.35 7.02
CA ARG A 214 2.86 -6.58 6.32
C ARG A 214 2.36 -5.26 5.73
N ARG A 215 2.36 -4.21 6.56
CA ARG A 215 1.89 -2.86 6.20
C ARG A 215 2.76 -2.16 5.15
N MET A 216 4.08 -2.42 5.14
CA MET A 216 4.98 -1.91 4.12
C MET A 216 4.73 -2.55 2.75
N LYS A 217 4.48 -3.87 2.69
CA LYS A 217 4.33 -4.61 1.43
C LYS A 217 2.91 -4.57 0.85
N PHE A 218 1.91 -4.59 1.72
CA PHE A 218 0.51 -4.53 1.36
C PHE A 218 -0.09 -3.32 2.07
N PHE A 219 -0.42 -2.30 1.29
CA PHE A 219 -1.16 -1.18 1.85
C PHE A 219 -2.64 -1.58 1.90
N GLU A 220 -3.14 -1.82 3.10
CA GLU A 220 -4.56 -2.08 3.36
C GLU A 220 -5.14 -0.92 4.15
N ASN A 221 -6.27 -0.37 3.68
CA ASN A 221 -7.01 0.68 4.37
C ASN A 221 -8.50 0.35 4.33
N VAL A 222 -9.13 0.38 5.50
CA VAL A 222 -10.58 0.18 5.64
C VAL A 222 -11.19 1.51 6.08
N PHE A 223 -12.25 1.92 5.41
CA PHE A 223 -12.99 3.14 5.72
C PHE A 223 -14.49 2.91 5.54
N THR A 224 -15.33 3.65 6.25
CA THR A 224 -16.80 3.54 6.15
C THR A 224 -17.39 4.87 5.75
N TYR A 225 -18.21 4.88 4.70
CA TYR A 225 -19.02 6.02 4.28
C TYR A 225 -20.37 5.99 4.99
N ASP A 226 -20.81 7.13 5.50
CA ASP A 226 -22.15 7.34 6.06
C ASP A 226 -23.19 7.56 4.94
N TYR A 227 -23.17 6.70 3.94
CA TYR A 227 -24.03 6.73 2.76
C TYR A 227 -24.43 5.32 2.35
N SER A 228 -25.62 5.20 1.75
CA SER A 228 -26.13 3.94 1.22
C SER A 228 -25.26 3.38 0.10
N PHE A 229 -25.25 2.06 -0.05
CA PHE A 229 -24.46 1.39 -1.10
C PHE A 229 -24.80 1.90 -2.52
N PRO A 230 -26.08 2.12 -2.90
CA PRO A 230 -26.41 2.74 -4.17
C PRO A 230 -25.78 4.12 -4.36
N ALA A 231 -25.81 4.99 -3.35
CA ALA A 231 -25.20 6.32 -3.42
C ALA A 231 -23.67 6.24 -3.60
N VAL A 232 -23.00 5.38 -2.83
CA VAL A 232 -21.53 5.18 -2.92
C VAL A 232 -21.12 4.58 -4.26
N SER A 233 -21.85 3.58 -4.75
CA SER A 233 -21.57 2.96 -6.05
C SER A 233 -21.80 3.93 -7.22
N LEU A 234 -22.85 4.75 -7.18
CA LEU A 234 -23.11 5.79 -8.17
C LEU A 234 -22.03 6.88 -8.14
N ALA A 235 -21.69 7.36 -6.94
CA ALA A 235 -20.61 8.34 -6.76
C ALA A 235 -19.27 7.82 -7.31
N TYR A 236 -18.99 6.52 -7.19
CA TYR A 236 -17.77 5.92 -7.73
C TYR A 236 -17.66 6.05 -9.25
N PHE A 237 -18.79 5.93 -9.96
CA PHE A 237 -18.84 6.11 -11.41
C PHE A 237 -18.77 7.59 -11.79
N LEU A 238 -19.31 8.50 -10.97
CA LEU A 238 -19.35 9.95 -11.19
C LEU A 238 -18.15 10.70 -10.58
N ARG A 239 -17.17 10.00 -10.00
CA ARG A 239 -16.12 10.63 -9.18
C ARG A 239 -15.20 11.59 -9.94
N TYR A 240 -15.18 11.59 -11.27
CA TYR A 240 -14.34 12.49 -12.06
C TYR A 240 -15.17 13.33 -13.03
N PRO A 241 -14.85 14.63 -13.16
CA PRO A 241 -13.79 15.38 -12.45
C PRO A 241 -14.14 15.73 -11.00
N ASN A 242 -13.11 15.98 -10.17
CA ASN A 242 -13.25 16.52 -8.81
C ASN A 242 -11.99 17.34 -8.40
N PRO A 243 -12.07 18.24 -7.40
CA PRO A 243 -10.96 19.12 -6.99
C PRO A 243 -9.69 18.40 -6.53
N TYR A 244 -9.81 17.17 -6.03
CA TYR A 244 -8.72 16.37 -5.46
C TYR A 244 -8.02 15.48 -6.52
N SER A 245 -8.61 15.36 -7.71
CA SER A 245 -8.16 14.45 -8.78
C SER A 245 -7.88 15.17 -10.11
N ARG A 246 -7.37 16.42 -10.06
CA ARG A 246 -7.02 17.25 -11.23
C ARG A 246 -6.01 16.65 -12.22
N HIS A 247 -5.39 15.53 -11.85
CA HIS A 247 -4.45 14.81 -12.69
C HIS A 247 -5.15 13.86 -13.67
N VAL A 248 -6.42 13.50 -13.44
CA VAL A 248 -7.22 12.71 -14.38
C VAL A 248 -7.70 13.65 -15.49
N LEU A 249 -7.38 13.32 -16.74
CA LEU A 249 -7.70 14.12 -17.92
C LEU A 249 -8.97 13.63 -18.61
N THR A 250 -9.05 12.32 -18.84
CA THR A 250 -10.23 11.69 -19.46
C THR A 250 -10.55 10.38 -18.74
N THR A 251 -11.82 10.00 -18.82
CA THR A 251 -12.36 8.72 -18.34
C THR A 251 -13.33 8.23 -19.38
N ASP A 252 -13.07 7.05 -19.95
CA ASP A 252 -13.84 6.48 -21.04
C ASP A 252 -14.35 5.10 -20.64
N VAL A 253 -15.60 4.78 -20.96
CA VAL A 253 -16.16 3.44 -20.78
C VAL A 253 -15.84 2.63 -22.04
N ILE A 254 -15.03 1.60 -21.90
CA ILE A 254 -14.62 0.73 -23.01
C ILE A 254 -15.66 -0.36 -23.24
N ASP A 255 -16.14 -0.96 -22.16
CA ASP A 255 -17.13 -2.02 -22.19
C ASP A 255 -18.01 -1.96 -20.95
N ARG A 256 -19.29 -2.32 -21.12
CA ARG A 256 -20.26 -2.40 -20.03
C ARG A 256 -21.39 -3.34 -20.42
N PHE A 257 -21.63 -4.34 -19.59
CA PHE A 257 -22.73 -5.28 -19.78
C PHE A 257 -23.26 -5.78 -18.43
N VAL A 258 -24.48 -6.29 -18.43
CA VAL A 258 -25.05 -7.02 -17.30
C VAL A 258 -24.95 -8.51 -17.61
N ASP A 259 -24.26 -9.27 -16.76
CA ASP A 259 -24.17 -10.72 -16.92
C ASP A 259 -25.58 -11.33 -16.80
N PRO A 260 -26.11 -12.03 -17.81
CA PRO A 260 -27.46 -12.58 -17.77
C PRO A 260 -27.66 -13.62 -16.65
N SER A 261 -26.62 -14.38 -16.32
CA SER A 261 -26.67 -15.45 -15.32
C SER A 261 -26.57 -14.91 -13.89
N THR A 262 -25.62 -14.01 -13.62
CA THR A 262 -25.40 -13.49 -12.27
C THR A 262 -26.15 -12.18 -12.01
N GLN A 263 -26.68 -11.52 -13.05
CA GLN A 263 -27.32 -10.20 -12.97
C GLN A 263 -26.38 -9.12 -12.39
N ARG A 264 -25.07 -9.27 -12.63
CA ARG A 264 -24.04 -8.34 -12.13
C ARG A 264 -23.66 -7.37 -13.24
N LEU A 265 -23.45 -6.11 -12.88
CA LEU A 265 -22.98 -5.10 -13.83
C LEU A 265 -21.45 -5.14 -13.90
N HIS A 266 -20.94 -5.47 -15.08
CA HIS A 266 -19.52 -5.41 -15.40
C HIS A 266 -19.24 -4.10 -16.14
N THR A 267 -18.16 -3.41 -15.78
CA THR A 267 -17.70 -2.22 -16.52
C THR A 267 -16.19 -2.22 -16.61
N ILE A 268 -15.67 -1.91 -17.80
CA ILE A 268 -14.27 -1.63 -18.04
C ILE A 268 -14.15 -0.16 -18.44
N ARG A 269 -13.32 0.59 -17.71
CA ARG A 269 -13.00 1.99 -18.00
C ARG A 269 -11.52 2.18 -18.26
N LEU A 270 -11.20 3.15 -19.11
CA LEU A 270 -9.85 3.63 -19.35
C LEU A 270 -9.74 5.07 -18.87
N HIS A 271 -8.79 5.33 -17.98
CA HIS A 271 -8.50 6.67 -17.48
C HIS A 271 -7.16 7.15 -18.01
N LEU A 272 -7.13 8.34 -18.59
CA LEU A 272 -5.89 9.04 -18.95
C LEU A 272 -5.53 10.00 -17.81
N LYS A 273 -4.32 9.89 -17.27
CA LYS A 273 -3.83 10.79 -16.22
C LYS A 273 -2.51 11.46 -16.57
N LYS A 274 -2.29 12.67 -16.08
CA LYS A 274 -0.96 13.32 -16.05
C LYS A 274 -0.03 12.49 -15.15
N SER A 275 0.95 11.85 -15.77
CA SER A 275 1.99 11.08 -15.11
C SER A 275 3.21 11.97 -14.88
N LYS A 276 3.38 12.44 -13.64
CA LYS A 276 4.70 12.87 -13.19
C LYS A 276 5.53 11.61 -12.96
N VAL A 277 6.16 11.11 -14.02
CA VAL A 277 7.22 10.11 -13.90
C VAL A 277 8.21 10.68 -12.87
N PRO A 278 8.47 9.98 -11.75
CA PRO A 278 9.43 10.47 -10.77
C PRO A 278 10.74 10.80 -11.47
N SER A 279 11.31 11.97 -11.20
CA SER A 279 12.56 12.42 -11.84
C SER A 279 13.74 11.47 -11.57
N GLY A 280 13.68 10.69 -10.49
CA GLY A 280 14.59 9.57 -10.22
C GLY A 280 14.50 8.43 -11.25
N ILE A 281 13.31 8.07 -11.74
CA ILE A 281 13.11 7.01 -12.75
C ILE A 281 13.60 7.49 -14.13
N LEU A 282 13.41 8.77 -14.48
CA LEU A 282 13.90 9.35 -15.74
C LEU A 282 15.42 9.25 -15.91
N LYS A 283 16.18 9.36 -14.82
CA LYS A 283 17.66 9.28 -14.83
C LYS A 283 18.20 7.84 -14.95
N LEU A 284 17.33 6.84 -14.78
CA LEU A 284 17.68 5.42 -14.74
C LEU A 284 17.26 4.66 -16.02
N LEU A 285 16.67 5.37 -16.99
CA LEU A 285 16.26 4.79 -18.27
C LEU A 285 17.39 4.91 -19.29
N PRO A 286 17.72 3.83 -20.03
CA PRO A 286 18.55 3.94 -21.23
C PRO A 286 17.94 4.96 -22.19
N LYS A 287 18.78 5.83 -22.77
CA LYS A 287 18.33 6.75 -23.83
C LYS A 287 17.68 5.92 -24.94
N GLY A 288 16.36 6.03 -25.11
CA GLY A 288 15.61 5.34 -26.18
C GLY A 288 14.54 4.32 -25.74
N ILE A 289 14.41 3.96 -24.45
CA ILE A 289 13.31 3.08 -23.95
C ILE A 289 12.09 3.90 -23.46
N GLY A 290 12.15 5.24 -23.57
CA GLY A 290 10.96 6.06 -23.45
C GLY A 290 10.00 5.69 -24.58
N GLY A 291 8.99 4.88 -24.27
CA GLY A 291 7.86 4.62 -25.15
C GLY A 291 7.33 5.92 -25.75
N ALA A 292 6.80 5.82 -26.96
CA ALA A 292 6.73 6.86 -27.99
C ALA A 292 6.13 8.24 -27.63
N ASP A 293 5.63 8.48 -26.43
CA ASP A 293 5.04 9.77 -26.06
C ASP A 293 5.81 10.45 -24.92
N LYS A 294 6.53 11.52 -25.27
CA LYS A 294 7.06 12.54 -24.34
C LYS A 294 5.96 13.33 -23.59
N SER A 295 4.71 12.85 -23.62
CA SER A 295 3.52 13.58 -23.16
C SER A 295 3.42 13.71 -21.63
N GLY A 296 4.15 12.88 -20.88
CA GLY A 296 4.03 12.84 -19.42
C GLY A 296 2.62 12.42 -18.97
N GLN A 297 1.96 11.56 -19.75
CA GLN A 297 0.64 10.99 -19.44
C GLN A 297 0.75 9.49 -19.15
N SER A 298 -0.29 8.89 -18.59
CA SER A 298 -0.34 7.46 -18.31
C SER A 298 -1.78 6.95 -18.36
N TYR A 299 -1.96 5.76 -18.90
CA TYR A 299 -3.25 5.06 -18.92
C TYR A 299 -3.43 4.14 -17.71
N ILE A 300 -4.61 4.19 -17.11
CA ILE A 300 -5.08 3.29 -16.05
C ILE A 300 -6.30 2.54 -16.54
N LEU A 301 -6.24 1.22 -16.53
CA LEU A 301 -7.38 0.35 -16.77
C LEU A 301 -8.10 0.11 -15.44
N GLU A 302 -9.39 0.39 -15.40
CA GLU A 302 -10.28 0.10 -14.29
C GLU A 302 -11.28 -0.98 -14.72
N THR A 303 -11.47 -2.00 -13.88
CA THR A 303 -12.53 -2.99 -14.03
C THR A 303 -13.38 -2.99 -12.78
N THR A 304 -14.70 -2.98 -12.94
CA THR A 304 -15.65 -3.05 -11.84
C THR A 304 -16.68 -4.14 -12.06
N VAL A 305 -17.11 -4.74 -10.94
CA VAL A 305 -18.23 -5.67 -10.87
C VAL A 305 -19.14 -5.19 -9.75
N VAL A 306 -20.41 -4.93 -10.06
CA VAL A 306 -21.41 -4.46 -9.09
C VAL A 306 -22.51 -5.49 -8.98
N ASP A 307 -22.79 -5.91 -7.75
CA ASP A 307 -23.95 -6.73 -7.41
C ASP A 307 -24.93 -5.87 -6.61
N ALA A 308 -25.97 -5.38 -7.29
CA ALA A 308 -26.98 -4.52 -6.68
C ALA A 308 -27.89 -5.28 -5.70
N LYS A 309 -28.04 -6.60 -5.88
CA LYS A 309 -28.89 -7.45 -5.03
C LYS A 309 -28.18 -7.76 -3.71
N GLU A 310 -26.93 -8.23 -3.80
CA GLU A 310 -26.12 -8.56 -2.63
C GLU A 310 -25.49 -7.32 -1.97
N GLY A 311 -25.49 -6.17 -2.64
CA GLY A 311 -25.05 -4.89 -2.06
C GLY A 311 -23.54 -4.76 -1.93
N TRP A 312 -22.79 -5.23 -2.93
CA TRP A 312 -21.34 -5.09 -2.98
C TRP A 312 -20.82 -4.69 -4.36
N MET A 313 -19.66 -4.02 -4.37
CA MET A 313 -18.94 -3.64 -5.59
C MET A 313 -17.45 -3.97 -5.43
N ARG A 314 -16.87 -4.64 -6.42
CA ARG A 314 -15.43 -4.92 -6.50
C ARG A 314 -14.82 -4.12 -7.63
N THR A 315 -13.70 -3.50 -7.37
CA THR A 315 -12.97 -2.70 -8.36
C THR A 315 -11.51 -3.12 -8.38
N GLU A 316 -10.92 -3.09 -9.58
CA GLU A 316 -9.48 -3.24 -9.80
C GLU A 316 -9.03 -2.12 -10.71
N SER A 317 -7.98 -1.39 -10.32
CA SER A 317 -7.33 -0.36 -11.13
C SER A 317 -5.86 -0.70 -11.30
N ARG A 318 -5.38 -0.71 -12.54
CA ARG A 318 -3.99 -1.04 -12.88
C ARG A 318 -3.43 -0.11 -13.93
N ASN A 319 -2.15 0.25 -13.83
CA ASN A 319 -1.46 0.95 -14.92
C ASN A 319 -1.20 0.03 -16.11
N MET A 320 -1.43 0.54 -17.32
CA MET A 320 -1.21 -0.21 -18.57
C MET A 320 0.21 -0.04 -19.11
N GLU A 321 0.82 1.11 -18.86
CA GLU A 321 2.18 1.42 -19.30
C GLU A 321 3.18 1.23 -18.15
N TRP A 322 4.47 1.12 -18.48
CA TRP A 322 5.56 0.97 -17.49
C TRP A 322 5.47 -0.31 -16.64
N THR A 323 4.69 -1.31 -17.04
CA THR A 323 4.49 -2.57 -16.29
C THR A 323 5.76 -3.42 -16.15
N GLY A 324 6.77 -3.19 -16.99
CA GLY A 324 8.11 -3.76 -16.85
C GLY A 324 8.96 -3.11 -15.74
N ILE A 325 8.60 -1.90 -15.29
CA ILE A 325 9.33 -1.12 -14.30
C ILE A 325 8.55 -1.04 -12.98
N LEU A 326 7.27 -0.67 -13.02
CA LEU A 326 6.37 -0.67 -11.86
C LEU A 326 4.93 -0.93 -12.31
N SER A 327 4.36 -2.02 -11.83
CA SER A 327 2.94 -2.32 -11.87
C SER A 327 2.34 -2.02 -10.50
N VAL A 328 1.35 -1.14 -10.48
CA VAL A 328 0.53 -0.80 -9.33
C VAL A 328 -0.86 -1.35 -9.60
N VAL A 329 -1.32 -2.24 -8.72
CA VAL A 329 -2.68 -2.79 -8.76
C VAL A 329 -3.39 -2.38 -7.48
N GLU A 330 -4.39 -1.53 -7.61
CA GLU A 330 -5.30 -1.15 -6.54
C GLU A 330 -6.58 -1.98 -6.66
N ARG A 331 -6.98 -2.64 -5.59
CA ARG A 331 -8.24 -3.37 -5.48
C ARG A 331 -9.07 -2.78 -4.37
N GLN A 332 -10.36 -2.58 -4.63
CA GLN A 332 -11.28 -2.07 -3.61
C GLN A 332 -12.52 -2.96 -3.54
N VAL A 333 -12.97 -3.22 -2.32
CA VAL A 333 -14.22 -3.94 -2.05
C VAL A 333 -15.12 -3.03 -1.26
N TYR A 334 -16.22 -2.63 -1.88
CA TYR A 334 -17.30 -1.87 -1.26
C TYR A 334 -18.40 -2.84 -0.84
N GLN A 335 -18.88 -2.73 0.39
CA GLN A 335 -19.91 -3.60 0.92
C GLN A 335 -20.90 -2.83 1.80
N ARG A 336 -22.19 -3.07 1.57
CA ARG A 336 -23.28 -2.57 2.41
C ARG A 336 -23.11 -3.13 3.83
N LEU A 337 -23.17 -2.26 4.83
CA LEU A 337 -23.33 -2.64 6.22
C LEU A 337 -24.81 -2.45 6.61
N PRO A 338 -25.51 -3.53 7.03
CA PRO A 338 -26.80 -3.39 7.67
C PRO A 338 -26.60 -2.78 9.07
N VAL A 339 -27.35 -1.73 9.40
CA VAL A 339 -27.46 -1.27 10.79
C VAL A 339 -28.40 -2.22 11.53
N GLU A 340 -27.98 -2.74 12.69
CA GLU A 340 -28.82 -3.56 13.57
C GLU A 340 -30.16 -2.85 13.82
N GLY A 341 -31.27 -3.46 13.39
CA GLY A 341 -32.64 -2.98 13.64
C GLY A 341 -33.49 -2.63 12.42
N ALA A 342 -32.96 -2.66 11.19
CA ALA A 342 -33.73 -2.37 9.97
C ALA A 342 -34.19 -3.63 9.21
N LEU A 343 -34.90 -4.54 9.89
CA LEU A 343 -35.76 -5.51 9.22
C LEU A 343 -37.13 -4.85 9.01
N ASP A 344 -37.30 -4.09 7.94
CA ASP A 344 -38.57 -4.04 7.20
C ASP A 344 -38.51 -3.13 5.96
N ARG A 345 -39.01 -3.69 4.85
CA ARG A 345 -39.39 -3.08 3.56
C ARG A 345 -38.29 -2.89 2.50
N LEU A 346 -38.16 -3.91 1.64
CA LEU A 346 -37.80 -3.74 0.24
C LEU A 346 -38.95 -3.01 -0.49
N GLU A 347 -38.84 -1.71 -0.68
CA GLU A 347 -39.67 -0.98 -1.65
C GLU A 347 -39.04 0.38 -1.99
N GLY A 348 -38.75 0.59 -3.28
CA GLY A 348 -38.56 1.92 -3.87
C GLY A 348 -37.13 2.46 -3.95
N LEU A 349 -36.77 2.95 -5.15
CA LEU A 349 -35.57 3.74 -5.46
C LEU A 349 -35.60 5.14 -4.83
N ALA A 350 -35.85 5.24 -3.52
CA ALA A 350 -35.79 6.50 -2.79
C ALA A 350 -34.35 6.74 -2.32
N LEU A 351 -33.65 7.65 -2.99
CA LEU A 351 -32.24 7.96 -2.71
C LEU A 351 -31.98 8.59 -1.34
N ASP A 352 -32.99 9.00 -0.56
CA ASP A 352 -32.76 9.59 0.77
C ASP A 352 -33.99 9.53 1.68
N SER A 353 -34.30 8.36 2.25
CA SER A 353 -35.15 8.32 3.45
C SER A 353 -34.77 7.21 4.42
N LYS A 354 -33.59 7.32 5.05
CA LYS A 354 -33.31 6.98 6.46
C LYS A 354 -31.80 6.94 6.71
N LYS A 355 -31.39 7.46 7.87
CA LYS A 355 -30.03 7.45 8.44
C LYS A 355 -29.47 6.04 8.77
N SER A 356 -29.80 4.99 8.01
CA SER A 356 -29.63 3.60 8.46
C SER A 356 -28.78 2.69 7.57
N GLU A 357 -28.10 3.21 6.55
CA GLU A 357 -27.17 2.40 5.76
C GLU A 357 -25.80 3.05 5.66
N GLN A 358 -24.77 2.27 6.01
CA GLN A 358 -23.37 2.62 5.83
C GLN A 358 -22.75 1.70 4.78
N THR A 359 -21.70 2.18 4.11
CA THR A 359 -20.95 1.38 3.13
C THR A 359 -19.48 1.35 3.52
N THR A 360 -18.97 0.16 3.83
CA THR A 360 -17.54 -0.02 4.08
C THR A 360 -16.79 -0.23 2.78
N VAL A 361 -15.63 0.40 2.67
CA VAL A 361 -14.64 0.19 1.61
C VAL A 361 -13.36 -0.37 2.21
N GLN A 362 -12.91 -1.50 1.68
CA GLN A 362 -11.58 -2.06 1.92
C GLN A 362 -10.73 -1.85 0.68
N THR A 363 -9.68 -1.04 0.79
CA THR A 363 -8.72 -0.77 -0.27
C THR A 363 -7.43 -1.53 -0.02
N THR A 364 -6.99 -2.32 -1.00
CA THR A 364 -5.70 -3.01 -1.00
C THR A 364 -4.88 -2.55 -2.19
N VAL A 365 -3.66 -2.06 -1.97
CA VAL A 365 -2.75 -1.68 -3.06
C VAL A 365 -1.50 -2.54 -3.04
N THR A 366 -1.16 -3.05 -4.22
CA THR A 366 0.00 -3.91 -4.45
C THR A 366 0.96 -3.27 -5.45
N PHE A 367 2.24 -3.26 -5.12
CA PHE A 367 3.32 -2.80 -6.00
C PHE A 367 4.12 -4.00 -6.52
N ARG A 368 4.47 -3.96 -7.79
CA ARG A 368 5.29 -4.97 -8.46
C ARG A 368 6.30 -4.29 -9.37
N SER A 369 7.59 -4.39 -9.09
CA SER A 369 8.60 -4.00 -10.07
C SER A 369 9.21 -5.24 -10.75
N ARG A 370 9.36 -5.20 -12.08
CA ARG A 370 9.93 -6.30 -12.90
C ARG A 370 11.33 -5.96 -13.46
N LEU A 371 11.90 -4.84 -13.01
CA LEU A 371 13.21 -4.36 -13.46
C LEU A 371 14.30 -5.37 -13.06
N GLY A 372 15.00 -5.95 -14.04
CA GLY A 372 16.07 -6.93 -13.81
C GLY A 372 15.69 -8.41 -13.91
N GLN A 373 14.43 -8.75 -14.23
CA GLN A 373 13.99 -10.16 -14.38
C GLN A 373 14.05 -10.71 -15.82
N GLY A 374 14.74 -10.01 -16.73
CA GLY A 374 14.95 -10.47 -18.12
C GLY A 374 15.90 -11.66 -18.20
N LYS A 375 15.46 -12.73 -18.86
CA LYS A 375 16.16 -14.03 -19.05
C LYS A 375 17.64 -13.87 -19.42
N LEU A 376 18.54 -14.27 -18.52
CA LEU A 376 19.87 -14.75 -18.91
C LEU A 376 19.70 -16.16 -19.51
N LEU A 377 19.56 -16.22 -20.83
CA LEU A 377 19.75 -17.46 -21.59
C LEU A 377 21.24 -17.84 -21.55
N PRO A 378 21.62 -19.09 -21.25
CA PRO A 378 23.01 -19.52 -21.34
C PRO A 378 23.33 -19.84 -22.81
N SER A 379 23.99 -18.92 -23.51
CA SER A 379 24.48 -19.18 -24.86
C SER A 379 25.97 -19.55 -24.86
N LEU A 380 26.19 -20.85 -25.00
CA LEU A 380 27.20 -21.53 -25.83
C LEU A 380 28.70 -21.31 -25.61
N ARG A 381 29.34 -22.47 -25.37
CA ARG A 381 30.78 -22.78 -25.42
C ARG A 381 31.45 -22.48 -26.78
N LYS A 382 32.79 -22.40 -26.68
CA LYS A 382 33.87 -22.60 -27.69
C LYS A 382 34.19 -21.34 -28.52
N THR A 383 35.43 -20.89 -28.62
CA THR A 383 36.63 -21.67 -28.98
C THR A 383 37.95 -21.18 -28.38
N ASP A 384 38.84 -22.15 -28.16
CA ASP A 384 40.25 -22.06 -27.83
C ASP A 384 41.05 -21.08 -28.71
N ARG A 385 41.99 -20.35 -28.09
CA ARG A 385 43.35 -20.15 -28.61
C ARG A 385 44.31 -19.89 -27.46
N VAL A 386 45.46 -20.55 -27.57
CA VAL A 386 46.56 -20.63 -26.60
C VAL A 386 47.60 -19.54 -26.94
N ASP A 387 48.21 -19.02 -25.86
CA ASP A 387 49.59 -18.55 -25.70
C ASP A 387 49.91 -17.09 -25.35
N HIS A 388 50.85 -17.04 -24.40
CA HIS A 388 51.77 -16.01 -23.91
C HIS A 388 51.35 -15.06 -22.77
N ALA A 389 52.00 -15.32 -21.63
CA ALA A 389 52.24 -14.41 -20.51
C ALA A 389 53.12 -13.22 -20.92
N VAL A 390 52.91 -12.06 -20.30
CA VAL A 390 53.90 -11.09 -19.76
C VAL A 390 53.15 -9.84 -19.22
N ASP A 391 53.53 -9.47 -18.00
CA ASP A 391 53.48 -8.18 -17.29
C ASP A 391 52.19 -7.43 -16.89
N GLU A 392 52.34 -6.90 -15.67
CA GLU A 392 51.52 -5.97 -14.89
C GLU A 392 51.33 -4.59 -15.54
N GLU A 393 50.29 -3.89 -15.05
CA GLU A 393 49.98 -2.46 -15.19
C GLU A 393 49.59 -1.93 -16.58
N ASP A 394 48.27 -1.84 -16.83
CA ASP A 394 47.51 -0.58 -16.75
C ASP A 394 46.12 -0.78 -17.40
N ALA A 395 45.05 -0.60 -16.62
CA ALA A 395 43.68 -0.53 -17.15
C ALA A 395 43.01 0.78 -16.69
N PRO A 396 42.43 1.57 -17.62
CA PRO A 396 41.93 2.91 -17.36
C PRO A 396 40.70 2.90 -16.43
N PRO A 397 40.34 4.05 -15.83
CA PRO A 397 39.38 4.09 -14.73
C PRO A 397 38.00 3.62 -15.19
N LYS A 398 37.56 2.46 -14.71
CA LYS A 398 36.17 2.02 -14.88
C LYS A 398 35.29 2.87 -13.96
N GLY A 399 34.53 3.76 -14.59
CA GLY A 399 33.68 4.74 -13.93
C GLY A 399 32.68 4.15 -12.93
N PHE A 400 32.34 4.99 -11.95
CA PHE A 400 31.50 4.84 -10.76
C PHE A 400 30.04 4.34 -10.94
N PHE A 401 29.70 3.64 -12.02
CA PHE A 401 28.29 3.30 -12.33
C PHE A 401 27.99 1.80 -12.48
N SER A 402 28.87 0.89 -12.09
CA SER A 402 28.67 -0.56 -12.25
C SER A 402 28.16 -1.31 -11.00
N SER A 403 27.95 -0.65 -9.85
CA SER A 403 27.68 -1.35 -8.58
C SER A 403 26.21 -1.43 -8.13
N LEU A 404 25.26 -0.75 -8.78
CA LEU A 404 23.85 -0.90 -8.39
C LEU A 404 23.25 -2.19 -8.96
N SER A 405 23.06 -3.19 -8.09
CA SER A 405 22.32 -4.40 -8.45
C SER A 405 20.87 -4.05 -8.86
N THR A 406 20.35 -4.74 -9.88
CA THR A 406 18.98 -4.56 -10.39
C THR A 406 17.90 -4.72 -9.31
N ALA A 407 18.19 -5.50 -8.27
CA ALA A 407 17.33 -5.71 -7.10
C ALA A 407 17.26 -4.50 -6.14
N GLY A 408 18.27 -3.62 -6.12
CA GLY A 408 18.21 -2.35 -5.37
C GLY A 408 17.27 -1.34 -6.02
N LEU A 409 17.35 -1.23 -7.35
CA LEU A 409 16.48 -0.38 -8.16
C LEU A 409 15.00 -0.80 -8.08
N GLN A 410 14.72 -2.11 -8.10
CA GLN A 410 13.37 -2.66 -7.94
C GLN A 410 12.70 -2.18 -6.62
N ARG A 411 13.46 -2.16 -5.51
CA ARG A 411 12.95 -1.88 -4.15
C ARG A 411 12.65 -0.40 -3.93
N THR A 412 13.49 0.50 -4.44
CA THR A 412 13.23 1.96 -4.39
C THR A 412 11.94 2.33 -5.12
N ILE A 413 11.69 1.68 -6.26
CA ILE A 413 10.49 1.91 -7.07
C ILE A 413 9.21 1.47 -6.33
N GLU A 414 9.24 0.32 -5.64
CA GLU A 414 8.11 -0.17 -4.85
C GLU A 414 7.80 0.75 -3.65
N LEU A 415 8.84 1.30 -2.98
CA LEU A 415 8.70 2.23 -1.85
C LEU A 415 8.08 3.58 -2.25
N ILE A 416 8.51 4.15 -3.39
CA ILE A 416 7.90 5.35 -3.97
C ILE A 416 6.41 5.10 -4.26
N GLY A 417 6.08 3.88 -4.70
CA GLY A 417 4.70 3.43 -4.87
C GLY A 417 3.88 3.56 -3.59
N VAL A 418 4.36 2.97 -2.48
CA VAL A 418 3.64 2.95 -1.19
C VAL A 418 3.30 4.35 -0.68
N SER A 419 4.28 5.26 -0.70
CA SER A 419 4.09 6.64 -0.23
C SER A 419 3.05 7.39 -1.08
N ARG A 420 3.16 7.32 -2.42
CA ARG A 420 2.19 7.94 -3.33
C ARG A 420 0.79 7.38 -3.18
N THR A 421 0.66 6.10 -2.85
CA THR A 421 -0.64 5.46 -2.64
C THR A 421 -1.36 5.96 -1.40
N ARG A 422 -0.65 6.22 -0.29
CA ARG A 422 -1.29 6.82 0.90
C ARG A 422 -1.95 8.15 0.54
N ASP A 423 -1.22 9.03 -0.15
CA ASP A 423 -1.74 10.32 -0.59
C ASP A 423 -2.88 10.17 -1.61
N ALA A 424 -2.77 9.19 -2.51
CA ALA A 424 -3.79 8.90 -3.50
C ALA A 424 -5.10 8.43 -2.85
N ILE A 425 -5.03 7.61 -1.80
CA ILE A 425 -6.21 7.10 -1.09
C ILE A 425 -6.90 8.21 -0.31
N LEU A 426 -6.15 9.12 0.33
CA LEU A 426 -6.73 10.30 0.99
C LEU A 426 -7.45 11.21 -0.02
N LYS A 427 -6.81 11.49 -1.16
CA LYS A 427 -7.41 12.28 -2.25
C LYS A 427 -8.63 11.59 -2.87
N SER A 428 -8.58 10.28 -3.03
CA SER A 428 -9.70 9.47 -3.53
C SER A 428 -10.90 9.57 -2.59
N LYS A 429 -10.67 9.41 -1.27
CA LYS A 429 -11.71 9.59 -0.25
C LYS A 429 -12.31 11.01 -0.29
N GLN A 430 -11.48 12.04 -0.35
CA GLN A 430 -11.94 13.42 -0.41
C GLN A 430 -12.74 13.71 -1.70
N GLY A 431 -12.26 13.23 -2.84
CA GLY A 431 -12.97 13.36 -4.12
C GLY A 431 -14.33 12.66 -4.11
N MET A 432 -14.39 11.45 -3.56
CA MET A 432 -15.65 10.72 -3.36
C MET A 432 -16.62 11.48 -2.46
N ASN A 433 -16.15 12.03 -1.34
CA ASN A 433 -17.00 12.81 -0.43
C ASN A 433 -17.58 14.05 -1.11
N VAL A 434 -16.82 14.75 -1.98
CA VAL A 434 -17.35 15.87 -2.76
C VAL A 434 -18.53 15.44 -3.63
N VAL A 435 -18.42 14.29 -4.31
CA VAL A 435 -19.50 13.78 -5.17
C VAL A 435 -20.70 13.31 -4.34
N LEU A 436 -20.46 12.65 -3.21
CA LEU A 436 -21.53 12.23 -2.29
C LEU A 436 -22.28 13.42 -1.68
N GLU A 437 -21.58 14.50 -1.35
CA GLU A 437 -22.18 15.74 -0.87
C GLU A 437 -23.04 16.43 -1.95
N ARG A 438 -22.56 16.46 -3.20
CA ARG A 438 -23.34 16.96 -4.34
C ARG A 438 -24.61 16.11 -4.56
N LEU A 439 -24.47 14.78 -4.52
CA LEU A 439 -25.61 13.86 -4.59
C LEU A 439 -26.65 14.14 -3.49
N ARG A 440 -26.20 14.38 -2.26
CA ARG A 440 -27.09 14.68 -1.12
C ARG A 440 -27.84 15.99 -1.29
N ASN A 441 -27.17 17.03 -1.80
CA ASN A 441 -27.75 18.38 -1.83
C ASN A 441 -28.70 18.61 -3.02
N GLY A 442 -28.43 17.99 -4.17
CA GLY A 442 -29.24 18.22 -5.37
C GLY A 442 -29.23 17.07 -6.37
N GLY A 443 -28.95 15.84 -5.89
CA GLY A 443 -28.99 14.63 -6.70
C GLY A 443 -28.00 14.66 -7.86
N ILE A 444 -28.36 14.00 -8.96
CA ILE A 444 -27.48 13.87 -10.12
C ILE A 444 -27.23 15.20 -10.83
N VAL A 445 -28.18 16.13 -10.80
CA VAL A 445 -28.06 17.43 -11.47
C VAL A 445 -26.95 18.26 -10.83
N GLU A 446 -26.92 18.33 -9.50
CA GLU A 446 -25.89 19.03 -8.75
C GLU A 446 -24.50 18.40 -8.95
N VAL A 447 -24.43 17.07 -9.09
CA VAL A 447 -23.18 16.38 -9.41
C VAL A 447 -22.67 16.80 -10.78
N LEU A 448 -23.52 16.78 -11.80
CA LEU A 448 -23.15 17.13 -13.18
C LEU A 448 -22.74 18.60 -13.30
N GLU A 449 -23.44 19.50 -12.61
CA GLU A 449 -23.10 20.92 -12.56
C GLU A 449 -21.75 21.15 -11.86
N GLY A 450 -21.53 20.51 -10.71
CA GLY A 450 -20.24 20.57 -10.01
C GLY A 450 -19.10 19.98 -10.85
N MET A 451 -19.34 18.90 -11.60
CA MET A 451 -18.37 18.31 -12.54
C MET A 451 -18.03 19.30 -13.67
N ARG A 452 -19.01 20.04 -14.19
CA ARG A 452 -18.77 21.08 -15.21
C ARG A 452 -17.84 22.18 -14.66
N GLN A 453 -18.13 22.69 -13.47
CA GLN A 453 -17.31 23.71 -12.80
C GLN A 453 -15.88 23.22 -12.53
N ASP A 454 -15.72 21.98 -12.08
CA ASP A 454 -14.40 21.39 -11.83
C ASP A 454 -13.58 21.27 -13.13
N ARG A 455 -14.23 20.96 -14.26
CA ARG A 455 -13.59 20.90 -15.57
C ARG A 455 -13.09 22.28 -16.01
N GLU A 456 -13.91 23.31 -15.84
CA GLU A 456 -13.56 24.69 -16.17
C GLU A 456 -12.43 25.24 -15.28
N ALA A 457 -12.35 24.80 -14.02
CA ALA A 457 -11.28 25.18 -13.11
C ALA A 457 -9.91 24.56 -13.48
N VAL A 458 -9.89 23.42 -14.18
CA VAL A 458 -8.65 22.73 -14.59
C VAL A 458 -8.04 23.37 -15.86
N ASP A 459 -8.85 23.95 -16.74
CA ASP A 459 -8.42 24.50 -18.03
C ASP A 459 -7.86 25.94 -17.97
N GLY A 460 -7.79 26.54 -16.78
CA GLY A 460 -7.16 27.84 -16.52
C GLY A 460 -7.96 29.07 -17.01
N PRO A 461 -7.62 30.29 -16.53
CA PRO A 461 -8.38 31.51 -16.81
C PRO A 461 -8.38 31.96 -18.30
N TRP A 462 -7.38 31.53 -19.07
CA TRP A 462 -7.10 32.05 -20.42
C TRP A 462 -8.08 31.56 -21.50
N LYS A 463 -8.62 30.34 -21.38
CA LYS A 463 -9.69 29.86 -22.27
C LYS A 463 -11.01 30.63 -22.08
N ARG A 464 -11.23 31.17 -20.88
CA ARG A 464 -12.42 31.97 -20.52
C ARG A 464 -12.49 33.29 -21.31
N VAL A 465 -11.32 33.86 -21.64
CA VAL A 465 -11.19 35.09 -22.44
C VAL A 465 -11.43 34.81 -23.92
N TRP A 466 -10.92 33.68 -24.44
CA TRP A 466 -11.12 33.28 -25.84
C TRP A 466 -12.56 32.89 -26.18
N LEU A 467 -13.25 32.17 -25.29
CA LEU A 467 -14.66 31.80 -25.49
C LEU A 467 -15.62 32.99 -25.37
N ARG A 468 -15.26 34.04 -24.62
CA ARG A 468 -16.03 35.30 -24.61
C ARG A 468 -15.72 36.19 -25.81
N GLY A 469 -14.51 36.12 -26.38
CA GLY A 469 -14.13 36.93 -27.54
C GLY A 469 -14.82 36.53 -28.84
N ASN A 470 -15.12 35.23 -29.02
CA ASN A 470 -15.70 34.72 -30.28
C ASN A 470 -17.22 34.85 -30.40
N ASN A 471 -17.93 35.31 -29.36
CA ASN A 471 -19.39 35.47 -29.38
C ASN A 471 -19.84 36.91 -29.68
N ASN A 472 -18.93 37.84 -29.94
CA ASN A 472 -19.27 39.26 -30.14
C ASN A 472 -19.13 39.77 -31.59
N ASP A 473 -18.70 38.95 -32.56
CA ASP A 473 -18.45 39.41 -33.95
C ASP A 473 -19.36 38.78 -35.02
N LEU A 474 -20.60 38.44 -34.67
CA LEU A 474 -21.64 38.12 -35.67
C LEU A 474 -22.97 38.79 -35.30
N GLY A 475 -23.18 40.00 -35.80
CA GLY A 475 -24.53 40.55 -35.97
C GLY A 475 -24.68 42.06 -35.78
N SER A 476 -24.29 42.85 -36.79
CA SER A 476 -25.01 44.08 -37.14
C SER A 476 -24.65 44.49 -38.57
N GLY A 477 -25.19 43.77 -39.55
CA GLY A 477 -25.39 44.28 -40.91
C GLY A 477 -26.89 44.46 -41.08
N ASP A 478 -27.36 45.67 -40.85
CA ASP A 478 -28.73 46.09 -41.16
C ASP A 478 -28.58 47.28 -42.09
N ASP A 479 -28.95 47.10 -43.35
CA ASP A 479 -29.03 48.17 -44.33
C ASP A 479 -30.31 48.01 -45.17
N ASP A 480 -30.96 49.16 -45.30
CA ASP A 480 -31.86 49.62 -46.36
C ASP A 480 -33.35 49.21 -46.45
N ARG A 481 -34.18 50.26 -46.21
CA ARG A 481 -35.14 50.90 -47.14
C ARG A 481 -36.11 50.01 -47.93
N HIS A 482 -37.40 50.08 -47.61
CA HIS A 482 -38.39 50.95 -48.26
C HIS A 482 -39.77 50.84 -47.62
#